data_AF-A0A7X5VS13-F1
#
_entry.id   AF-A0A7X5VS13-F1
#
_cell.length_a   1.000
_cell.length_b   1.000
_cell.length_c   1.000
_cell.angle_alpha   90.00
_cell.angle_beta   90.00
_cell.angle_gamma   90.00
#
_symmetry.space_group_name_H-M   'P 1'
#
loop_
_entity.id
_entity.type
_entity.pdbx_description
1 polymer ?
#
loop_
_entity_poly.entity_id
_entity_poly.type
_entity_poly.pdbx_seq_one_letter_code
_entity_poly.pdbx_strand_id
1 'polypeptide(L)' 'SFNFKGADQQKKVGNLSGGERNRVHLAKMLQSGANLLLLDEPTNDLDVDTLRALEDALLGFAGCAV' A
#
# COMPACT_ATOMS: atom_id res chain seq x y z
N SER A 1 8.85 1.28 -0.62
CA SER A 1 8.79 -0.17 -0.28
C SER A 1 7.81 -0.35 0.87
N PHE A 2 6.79 -1.20 0.76
CA PHE A 2 5.69 -1.38 1.76
C PHE A 2 6.11 -2.17 3.02
N ASN A 3 7.39 -2.14 3.35
CA ASN A 3 7.99 -2.72 4.56
C ASN A 3 7.78 -4.23 4.80
N PHE A 4 7.52 -5.03 3.75
CA PHE A 4 7.55 -6.49 3.83
C PHE A 4 8.95 -7.03 3.54
N LYS A 5 9.64 -7.59 4.55
CA LYS A 5 11.03 -8.08 4.43
C LYS A 5 11.15 -9.56 4.80
N GLY A 6 12.03 -10.28 4.11
CA GLY A 6 12.40 -11.66 4.46
C GLY A 6 11.19 -12.60 4.64
N ALA A 7 11.07 -13.19 5.84
CA ALA A 7 10.02 -14.14 6.18
C ALA A 7 8.60 -13.54 6.15
N ASP A 8 8.45 -12.22 6.28
CA ASP A 8 7.13 -11.56 6.25
C ASP A 8 6.43 -11.71 4.90
N GLN A 9 7.20 -11.80 3.81
CA GLN A 9 6.66 -12.02 2.46
C GLN A 9 6.02 -13.41 2.28
N GLN A 10 6.36 -14.36 3.16
CA GLN A 10 5.84 -15.73 3.14
C GLN A 10 4.62 -15.91 4.06
N LYS A 11 4.28 -14.90 4.86
CA LYS A 11 3.09 -14.95 5.71
C LYS A 11 1.84 -14.94 4.83
N LYS A 12 0.89 -15.85 5.13
CA LYS A 12 -0.43 -15.83 4.51
C LYS A 12 -1.17 -14.55 4.91
N VAL A 13 -1.91 -13.95 3.96
CA VAL A 13 -2.68 -12.72 4.18
C VAL A 13 -3.63 -12.84 5.38
N GLY A 14 -4.22 -14.02 5.62
CA GLY A 14 -5.08 -14.27 6.78
C GLY A 14 -4.39 -14.15 8.14
N ASN A 15 -3.07 -14.24 8.19
CA ASN A 15 -2.26 -14.13 9.40
C ASN A 15 -1.65 -12.74 9.61
N LEU A 16 -1.86 -11.81 8.67
CA LEU A 16 -1.41 -10.43 8.78
C LEU A 16 -2.32 -9.65 9.72
N SER A 17 -1.73 -8.74 10.48
CA SER A 17 -2.44 -7.70 11.24
C SER A 17 -3.23 -6.78 10.31
N GLY A 18 -4.17 -6.00 10.85
CA GLY A 18 -4.97 -5.05 10.07
C GLY A 18 -4.10 -4.07 9.24
N GLY A 19 -3.09 -3.47 9.87
CA GLY A 19 -2.16 -2.56 9.20
C GLY A 19 -1.30 -3.24 8.12
N GLU A 20 -0.82 -4.48 8.37
CA GLU A 20 -0.13 -5.26 7.35
C GLU A 20 -1.05 -5.59 6.16
N ARG A 21 -2.30 -5.98 6.40
CA ARG A 21 -3.25 -6.22 5.30
C ARG A 21 -3.48 -4.96 4.47
N ASN A 22 -3.60 -3.80 5.12
CA ASN A 22 -3.77 -2.54 4.42
C ASN A 22 -2.54 -2.22 3.54
N ARG A 23 -1.32 -2.43 4.05
CA ARG A 23 -0.09 -2.30 3.26
C ARG A 23 -0.04 -3.23 2.05
N VAL A 24 -0.46 -4.50 2.19
CA VAL A 24 -0.54 -5.42 1.05
C VAL A 24 -1.59 -4.95 0.03
N HIS A 25 -2.72 -4.43 0.50
CA HIS A 25 -3.78 -3.93 -0.36
C HIS A 25 -3.30 -2.75 -1.21
N LEU A 26 -2.69 -1.75 -0.58
CA LEU A 26 -2.10 -0.60 -1.26
C LEU A 26 -1.02 -1.03 -2.26
N ALA A 27 -0.09 -1.91 -1.85
CA ALA A 27 0.94 -2.43 -2.73
C ALA A 27 0.36 -3.10 -3.98
N LYS A 28 -0.72 -3.86 -3.83
CA LYS A 28 -1.41 -4.54 -4.93
C LYS A 28 -2.17 -3.58 -5.84
N MET A 29 -2.83 -2.57 -5.28
CA MET A 29 -3.51 -1.53 -6.07
C MET A 29 -2.51 -0.76 -6.94
N LEU A 30 -1.39 -0.35 -6.36
CA LEU A 30 -0.34 0.42 -7.06
C LEU A 30 0.46 -0.41 -8.05
N GLN A 31 0.56 -1.73 -7.86
CA GLN A 31 1.13 -2.64 -8.85
C GLN A 31 0.21 -2.86 -10.06
N SER A 32 -1.10 -2.72 -9.89
CA SER A 32 -2.01 -2.82 -11.02
C SER A 32 -1.70 -1.69 -12.00
N GLY A 33 -1.59 -2.01 -13.30
CA GLY A 33 -1.30 -1.04 -14.36
C GLY A 33 -2.45 -0.06 -14.62
N ALA A 34 -3.20 0.31 -13.59
CA ALA A 34 -4.18 1.36 -13.62
C ALA A 34 -3.51 2.69 -13.98
N ASN A 35 -4.26 3.53 -14.67
CA ASN A 35 -3.89 4.91 -14.97
C ASN A 35 -4.68 5.91 -14.11
N LEU A 36 -5.68 5.44 -13.37
CA LEU A 36 -6.47 6.22 -12.43
C LEU A 36 -6.63 5.45 -11.12
N LEU A 37 -6.19 6.04 -10.02
CA LEU A 37 -6.44 5.58 -8.66
C LEU A 37 -7.52 6.46 -8.05
N LEU A 38 -8.59 5.85 -7.55
CA LEU A 38 -9.59 6.52 -6.73
C LEU A 38 -9.36 6.11 -5.29
N LEU A 39 -9.01 7.08 -4.44
CA LEU A 39 -8.63 6.86 -3.06
C LEU A 39 -9.61 7.58 -2.13
N ASP A 40 -10.53 6.82 -1.54
CA ASP A 40 -11.44 7.36 -0.52
C ASP A 40 -10.80 7.20 0.87
N GLU A 41 -10.44 8.32 1.51
CA GLU A 41 -9.76 8.39 2.82
C GLU A 41 -8.55 7.45 2.97
N PRO A 42 -7.56 7.47 2.04
CA PRO A 42 -6.49 6.47 2.00
C PRO A 42 -5.47 6.59 3.13
N THR A 43 -5.50 7.71 3.86
CA THR A 43 -4.61 8.00 4.99
C THR A 43 -5.16 7.52 6.33
N ASN A 44 -6.43 7.09 6.36
CA ASN A 44 -7.08 6.67 7.59
C ASN A 44 -6.46 5.38 8.13
N ASP A 45 -6.33 5.29 9.46
CA ASP A 45 -5.76 4.15 10.18
C ASP A 45 -4.33 3.74 9.74
N LEU A 46 -3.61 4.62 9.04
CA LEU A 46 -2.23 4.41 8.64
C LEU A 46 -1.24 4.88 9.71
N ASP A 47 -0.24 4.04 9.98
CA ASP A 47 0.95 4.46 10.71
C ASP A 47 1.84 5.38 9.84
N VAL A 48 2.74 6.12 10.48
CA VAL A 48 3.61 7.11 9.81
C VAL A 48 4.48 6.48 8.71
N ASP A 49 4.93 5.25 8.91
CA ASP A 49 5.75 4.54 7.93
C ASP A 49 4.94 4.14 6.69
N THR A 50 3.67 3.75 6.89
CA THR A 50 2.76 3.40 5.81
C THR A 50 2.31 4.63 5.04
N LEU A 51 2.08 5.77 5.71
CA LEU A 51 1.80 7.05 5.06
C LEU A 51 2.93 7.46 4.12
N ARG A 52 4.18 7.38 4.57
CA ARG A 52 5.35 7.67 3.73
C ARG A 52 5.45 6.71 2.54
N ALA A 53 5.20 5.42 2.76
CA ALA A 53 5.23 4.45 1.67
C ALA A 53 4.13 4.70 0.63
N LEU A 54 2.95 5.18 1.04
CA LEU A 54 1.87 5.60 0.15
C LEU A 54 2.25 6.86 -0.62
N GLU A 55 2.78 7.88 0.06
CA GLU A 55 3.25 9.13 -0.55
C GLU A 55 4.32 8.87 -1.61
N ASP A 56 5.37 8.12 -1.28
CA ASP A 56 6.43 7.72 -2.22
C ASP A 56 5.87 6.99 -3.44
N ALA A 57 4.88 6.12 -3.23
CA ALA A 57 4.30 5.34 -4.31
C ALA A 57 3.38 6.17 -5.21
N LEU A 58 2.65 7.14 -4.65
CA LEU A 58 1.84 8.09 -5.42
C LEU A 58 2.73 9.05 -6.23
N LEU A 59 3.83 9.53 -5.64
CA LEU A 59 4.82 10.34 -6.37
C LEU A 59 5.47 9.58 -7.54
N GLY A 60 5.63 8.26 -7.41
CA GLY A 60 6.14 7.39 -8.47
C GLY A 60 5.09 6.86 -9.44
N PHE A 61 3.80 7.11 -9.20
CA PHE A 61 2.73 6.60 -10.03
C PHE A 61 2.59 7.43 -11.31
N ALA A 62 2.74 6.79 -12.47
CA ALA A 62 2.70 7.47 -13.77
C ALA A 62 1.28 7.88 -14.22
N GLY A 63 0.24 7.50 -13.46
CA GLY A 63 -1.15 7.83 -13.75
C GLY A 63 -1.64 9.04 -12.95
N CYS A 64 -2.96 9.13 -12.83
CA CYS A 64 -3.65 10.14 -12.03
C CYS A 64 -4.18 9.49 -10.75
N ALA A 65 -4.08 10.19 -9.62
CA ALA A 65 -4.72 9.80 -8.37
C ALA A 65 -5.70 10.90 -7.95
N VAL A 66 -6.93 10.52 -7.58
CA VAL A 66 -8.02 11.41 -7.16
C VAL A 66 -8.56 10.95 -5.82
#